data_AF-A0A3M1XLR0-F1
#
_entry.id   AF-A0A3M1XLR0-F1
#
_cell.length_a   1.000
_cell.length_b   1.000
_cell.length_c   1.000
_cell.angle_alpha   90.00
_cell.angle_beta   90.00
_cell.angle_gamma   90.00
#
_symmetry.space_group_name_H-M   'P 1'
#
loop_
_entity.id
_entity.type
_entity.pdbx_description
1 polymer ?
#
loop_
_entity_poly.entity_id
_entity_poly.type
_entity_poly.pdbx_seq_one_letter_code
_entity_poly.pdbx_strand_id
1 'polypeptide(L)'
;MKSYYFHLYLIIQGLFLLVLFSRSSASVDYARQTGHACSVCHIDPADGGPLTKAGKSFREGLKQKGLYRPLSTFKRIVRFVIGFLHLFTAIVWFGAILYVHILLKLAYAARGLPKGELMVGWASIIIMGITGTLLTIARIPTLHALFHTRFGILLSIKIVLYLTMVSTAAVVTFIIGPKLRRRRLKAVTSGTESLTLEELQQFDGKEGRPSYVAVQGKIYDLSESRLWKGGSHARKHLAGADLSDALKKAPHGIEKLKGFPVVGEVVKGAEKKMPAHQRVFYFMAYMNLVIVFLIIFIVSLWR
;
A
#
# COMPACT_ATOMS: atom_id res chain seq x y z
N MET A 1 1.63 -20.02 -27.65
CA MET A 1 2.48 -19.52 -26.54
C MET A 1 3.91 -19.17 -26.95
N LYS A 2 4.67 -20.03 -27.67
CA LYS A 2 6.07 -19.74 -28.07
C LYS A 2 6.29 -18.45 -28.91
N SER A 3 5.38 -18.12 -29.83
CA SER A 3 5.50 -16.92 -30.68
C SER A 3 5.36 -15.59 -29.89
N TYR A 4 4.48 -15.53 -28.88
CA TYR A 4 4.33 -14.34 -28.04
C TYR A 4 5.59 -14.03 -27.21
N TYR A 5 6.23 -15.05 -26.64
CA TYR A 5 7.49 -14.86 -25.89
C TYR A 5 8.64 -14.42 -26.80
N PHE A 6 8.66 -14.87 -28.06
CA PHE A 6 9.66 -14.46 -29.04
C PHE A 6 9.52 -12.99 -29.44
N HIS A 7 8.28 -12.52 -29.70
CA HIS A 7 8.03 -11.11 -29.99
C HIS A 7 8.30 -10.21 -28.78
N LEU A 8 7.94 -10.66 -27.58
CA LEU A 8 8.25 -9.94 -26.33
C LEU A 8 9.77 -9.84 -26.10
N TYR A 9 10.52 -10.92 -26.37
CA TYR A 9 11.98 -10.94 -26.25
C TYR A 9 12.66 -10.00 -27.26
N LEU A 10 12.20 -9.96 -28.51
CA LEU A 10 12.71 -9.05 -29.53
C LEU A 10 12.41 -7.58 -29.20
N ILE A 11 11.22 -7.29 -28.65
CA ILE A 11 10.86 -5.94 -28.19
C ILE A 11 11.76 -5.52 -27.01
N ILE A 12 12.00 -6.42 -26.05
CA ILE A 12 12.88 -6.15 -24.91
C ILE A 12 14.33 -5.93 -25.36
N GLN A 13 14.85 -6.71 -26.31
CA GLN A 13 16.20 -6.51 -26.87
C GLN A 13 16.30 -5.21 -27.68
N GLY A 14 15.28 -4.88 -28.47
CA GLY A 14 15.22 -3.61 -29.20
C GLY A 14 15.19 -2.38 -28.28
N LEU A 15 14.42 -2.45 -27.19
CA LEU A 15 14.40 -1.41 -26.15
C LEU A 15 15.74 -1.31 -25.40
N PHE A 16 16.41 -2.44 -25.15
CA PHE A 16 17.73 -2.46 -24.49
C PHE A 16 18.82 -1.84 -25.38
N LEU A 17 18.78 -2.08 -26.70
CA LEU A 17 19.70 -1.47 -27.66
C LEU A 17 19.48 0.05 -27.79
N LEU A 18 18.22 0.52 -27.75
CA LEU A 18 17.92 1.96 -27.75
C LEU A 18 18.50 2.70 -26.54
N VAL A 19 18.61 2.04 -25.38
CA VAL A 19 19.23 2.62 -24.17
C VAL A 19 20.76 2.70 -24.30
N LEU A 20 21.40 1.72 -24.94
CA LEU A 20 22.86 1.67 -25.11
C LEU A 20 23.40 2.73 -26.09
N PHE A 21 22.59 3.19 -27.05
CA PHE A 21 22.98 4.21 -28.03
C PHE A 21 22.52 5.63 -27.67
N SER A 22 22.22 5.88 -26.39
CA SER A 22 21.96 7.23 -25.90
C SER A 22 23.26 8.04 -25.94
N ARG A 23 23.48 8.84 -27.00
CA ARG A 23 24.54 9.86 -26.98
C ARG A 23 24.18 10.88 -25.90
N SER A 24 24.98 10.94 -24.84
CA SER A 24 24.86 11.98 -23.83
C SER A 24 25.38 13.30 -24.40
N SER A 25 24.49 14.12 -24.94
CA SER A 25 24.83 15.50 -25.30
C SER A 25 24.83 16.34 -24.02
N ALA A 26 25.98 16.93 -23.67
CA ALA A 26 26.01 18.00 -22.67
C ALA A 26 25.36 19.24 -23.29
N SER A 27 24.31 19.77 -22.65
CA SER A 27 23.64 20.97 -23.14
C SER A 27 24.56 22.18 -22.99
N VAL A 28 24.90 22.84 -24.10
CA VAL A 28 25.60 24.15 -24.15
C VAL A 28 24.85 25.24 -23.36
N ASP A 29 23.59 24.99 -23.04
CA ASP A 29 22.68 25.86 -22.29
C ASP A 29 23.25 26.31 -20.94
N TYR A 30 24.03 25.49 -20.25
CA TYR A 30 24.60 25.87 -18.96
C TYR A 30 25.70 26.93 -19.09
N ALA A 31 26.57 26.81 -20.09
CA ALA A 31 27.58 27.82 -20.40
C ALA A 31 26.94 29.11 -20.93
N ARG A 32 25.82 28.99 -21.65
CA ARG A 32 25.06 30.14 -22.17
C ARG A 32 24.36 30.92 -21.05
N GLN A 33 23.87 30.26 -20.01
CA GLN A 33 23.20 30.90 -18.86
C GLN A 33 24.16 31.69 -17.96
N THR A 34 25.44 31.32 -17.89
CA THR A 34 26.42 32.02 -17.04
C THR A 34 27.05 33.22 -17.73
N GLY A 35 26.97 33.32 -19.07
CA GLY A 35 27.60 34.39 -19.84
C GLY A 35 29.14 34.40 -19.80
N HIS A 36 29.75 33.37 -19.24
CA HIS A 36 31.20 33.27 -19.07
C HIS A 36 31.83 32.34 -20.12
N ALA A 37 33.03 32.71 -20.60
CA ALA A 37 33.81 31.85 -21.49
C ALA A 37 34.23 30.54 -20.78
N CYS A 38 34.41 29.46 -21.54
CA CYS A 38 34.80 28.15 -21.00
C CYS A 38 36.12 28.19 -20.20
N SER A 39 37.05 29.08 -20.56
CA SER A 39 38.33 29.31 -19.87
C SER A 39 38.18 29.79 -18.43
N VAL A 40 37.02 30.34 -18.05
CA VAL A 40 36.74 30.74 -16.66
C VAL A 40 36.67 29.51 -15.76
N CYS A 41 36.09 28.41 -16.26
CA CYS A 41 35.88 27.18 -15.50
C CYS A 41 36.96 26.12 -15.78
N HIS A 42 37.47 26.04 -17.01
CA HIS A 42 38.41 25.01 -17.47
C HIS A 42 39.76 25.61 -17.85
N ILE A 43 40.85 24.91 -17.48
CA ILE A 43 42.21 25.26 -17.91
C ILE A 43 42.35 25.11 -19.43
N ASP A 44 41.72 24.07 -19.99
CA ASP A 44 41.61 23.89 -21.44
C ASP A 44 40.19 24.24 -21.90
N PRO A 45 40.01 25.34 -22.65
CA PRO A 45 38.70 25.79 -23.13
C PRO A 45 38.12 24.93 -24.26
N ALA A 46 38.94 24.16 -24.98
CA ALA A 46 38.52 23.38 -26.14
C ALA A 46 37.94 22.01 -25.74
N ASP A 47 38.61 21.32 -24.80
CA ASP A 47 38.27 19.93 -24.44
C ASP A 47 37.74 19.77 -23.00
N GLY A 48 37.50 20.87 -22.28
CA GLY A 48 36.88 20.81 -20.95
C GLY A 48 37.78 20.12 -19.91
N GLY A 49 39.08 20.42 -19.95
CA GLY A 49 40.12 19.85 -19.11
C GLY A 49 40.02 20.18 -17.61
N PRO A 50 41.13 20.12 -16.84
CA PRO A 50 41.10 20.32 -15.41
C PRO A 50 40.49 21.68 -15.03
N LEU A 51 39.74 21.73 -13.92
CA LEU A 51 39.08 22.97 -13.49
C LEU A 51 40.08 24.01 -12.97
N THR A 52 39.85 25.27 -13.31
CA THR A 52 40.52 26.42 -12.69
C THR A 52 40.13 26.53 -11.21
N LYS A 53 40.79 27.43 -10.46
CA LYS A 53 40.41 27.72 -9.07
C LYS A 53 38.94 28.20 -8.98
N ALA A 54 38.52 29.08 -9.89
CA ALA A 54 37.14 29.54 -9.98
C ALA A 54 36.16 28.39 -10.27
N GLY A 55 36.47 27.52 -11.23
CA GLY A 55 35.67 26.34 -11.54
C GLY A 55 35.55 25.35 -10.35
N LYS A 56 36.62 25.15 -9.59
CA LYS A 56 36.60 24.34 -8.36
C LYS A 56 35.72 24.98 -7.28
N SER A 57 35.88 26.28 -7.02
CA SER A 57 35.05 27.01 -6.05
C SER A 57 33.56 26.99 -6.43
N PHE A 58 33.26 27.15 -7.71
CA PHE A 58 31.90 27.04 -8.22
C PHE A 58 31.32 25.64 -8.01
N ARG A 59 32.09 24.59 -8.32
CA ARG A 59 31.71 23.18 -8.08
C ARG A 59 31.47 22.88 -6.60
N GLU A 60 32.27 23.43 -5.70
CA GLU A 60 32.04 23.32 -4.25
C GLU A 60 30.77 24.08 -3.81
N GLY A 61 30.52 25.26 -4.37
CA GLY A 61 29.27 26.00 -4.18
C GLY A 61 28.05 25.18 -4.64
N LEU A 62 28.15 24.48 -5.77
CA LEU A 62 27.11 23.56 -6.24
C LEU A 62 26.90 22.37 -5.28
N LYS A 63 27.96 21.82 -4.68
CA LYS A 63 27.84 20.77 -3.66
C LYS A 63 27.11 21.26 -2.42
N GLN A 64 27.44 22.46 -1.93
CA GLN A 64 26.79 23.07 -0.77
C GLN A 64 25.30 23.34 -1.03
N LYS A 65 24.96 23.79 -2.24
CA LYS A 65 23.58 23.99 -2.71
C LYS A 65 22.84 22.67 -3.04
N GLY A 66 23.51 21.52 -2.95
CA GLY A 66 22.94 20.20 -3.28
C GLY A 66 22.73 19.94 -4.77
N LEU A 67 23.32 20.76 -5.64
CA LEU A 67 23.16 20.71 -7.10
C LEU A 67 24.20 19.83 -7.80
N TYR A 68 25.27 19.42 -7.10
CA TYR A 68 26.32 18.58 -7.69
C TYR A 68 26.85 17.56 -6.68
N ARG A 69 26.75 16.25 -7.00
CA ARG A 69 27.32 15.16 -6.19
C ARG A 69 27.77 13.99 -7.09
N PRO A 70 29.06 13.90 -7.46
CA PRO A 70 29.54 12.77 -8.24
C PRO A 70 29.52 11.50 -7.39
N LEU A 71 28.89 10.44 -7.91
CA LEU A 71 28.87 9.12 -7.29
C LEU A 71 29.82 8.20 -8.05
N SER A 72 30.55 7.34 -7.32
CA SER A 72 31.30 6.24 -7.93
C SER A 72 30.34 5.28 -8.65
N THR A 73 30.87 4.50 -9.59
CA THR A 73 30.08 3.53 -10.38
C THR A 73 29.29 2.58 -9.47
N PHE A 74 29.94 2.05 -8.42
CA PHE A 74 29.27 1.21 -7.42
C PHE A 74 28.10 1.92 -6.73
N LYS A 75 28.30 3.15 -6.23
CA LYS A 75 27.23 3.94 -5.58
C LYS A 75 26.08 4.25 -6.54
N ARG A 76 26.37 4.40 -7.84
CA ARG A 76 25.36 4.60 -8.89
C ARG A 76 24.50 3.35 -9.07
N ILE A 77 25.11 2.17 -9.14
CA ILE A 77 24.41 0.87 -9.23
C ILE A 77 23.55 0.66 -7.98
N VAL A 78 24.10 0.84 -6.79
CA VAL A 78 23.35 0.69 -5.52
C VAL A 78 22.15 1.64 -5.49
N ARG A 79 22.33 2.92 -5.83
CA ARG A 79 21.24 3.89 -5.90
C ARG A 79 20.16 3.48 -6.91
N PHE A 80 20.56 2.94 -8.06
CA PHE A 80 19.63 2.45 -9.07
C PHE A 80 18.80 1.28 -8.54
N VAL A 81 19.43 0.27 -7.93
CA VAL A 81 18.74 -0.89 -7.35
C VAL A 81 17.75 -0.47 -6.26
N ILE A 82 18.18 0.41 -5.34
CA ILE A 82 17.29 0.95 -4.30
C ILE A 82 16.14 1.75 -4.92
N GLY A 83 16.43 2.55 -5.96
CA GLY A 83 15.43 3.31 -6.70
C GLY A 83 14.38 2.42 -7.37
N PHE A 84 14.82 1.34 -8.01
CA PHE A 84 13.94 0.35 -8.62
C PHE A 84 13.07 -0.33 -7.57
N LEU A 85 13.66 -0.78 -6.46
CA LEU A 85 12.92 -1.40 -5.37
C LEU A 85 11.86 -0.43 -4.79
N HIS A 86 12.23 0.82 -4.56
CA HIS A 86 11.32 1.86 -4.07
C HIS A 86 10.13 2.04 -5.02
N LEU A 87 10.40 2.18 -6.33
CA LEU A 87 9.34 2.38 -7.33
C LEU A 87 8.43 1.16 -7.44
N PHE A 88 9.00 -0.04 -7.51
CA PHE A 88 8.24 -1.28 -7.58
C PHE A 88 7.34 -1.44 -6.35
N THR A 89 7.87 -1.24 -5.14
CA THR A 89 7.08 -1.29 -3.91
C THR A 89 6.03 -0.19 -3.88
N ALA A 90 6.30 1.01 -4.38
CA ALA A 90 5.29 2.07 -4.47
C ALA A 90 4.09 1.67 -5.33
N ILE A 91 4.33 0.99 -6.47
CA ILE A 91 3.26 0.46 -7.33
C ILE A 91 2.43 -0.60 -6.60
N VAL A 92 3.09 -1.55 -5.93
CA VAL A 92 2.41 -2.60 -5.14
C VAL A 92 1.58 -1.97 -4.02
N TRP A 93 2.15 -1.02 -3.29
CA TRP A 93 1.48 -0.34 -2.18
C TRP A 93 0.28 0.48 -2.65
N PHE A 94 0.43 1.24 -3.75
CA PHE A 94 -0.65 1.97 -4.38
C PHE A 94 -1.78 1.03 -4.83
N GLY A 95 -1.42 -0.08 -5.49
CA GLY A 95 -2.36 -1.11 -5.91
C GLY A 95 -3.13 -1.72 -4.74
N ALA A 96 -2.45 -2.01 -3.62
CA ALA A 96 -3.09 -2.54 -2.41
C ALA A 96 -4.08 -1.55 -1.80
N ILE A 97 -3.74 -0.25 -1.78
CA ILE A 97 -4.66 0.80 -1.32
C ILE A 97 -5.89 0.83 -2.23
N LEU A 98 -5.74 0.90 -3.55
CA LEU A 98 -6.88 0.89 -4.47
C LEU A 98 -7.71 -0.39 -4.36
N TYR A 99 -7.08 -1.56 -4.26
CA TYR A 99 -7.75 -2.84 -4.09
C TYR A 99 -8.67 -2.84 -2.87
N VAL A 100 -8.16 -2.41 -1.71
CA VAL A 100 -8.96 -2.36 -0.48
C VAL A 100 -10.13 -1.37 -0.58
N HIS A 101 -9.95 -0.22 -1.25
CA HIS A 101 -10.96 0.83 -1.27
C HIS A 101 -12.02 0.64 -2.36
N ILE A 102 -11.63 0.11 -3.53
CA ILE A 102 -12.51 -0.07 -4.69
C ILE A 102 -13.11 -1.47 -4.71
N LEU A 103 -12.28 -2.51 -4.57
CA LEU A 103 -12.70 -3.90 -4.78
C LEU A 103 -13.23 -4.55 -3.50
N LEU A 104 -12.58 -4.30 -2.36
CA LEU A 104 -12.96 -4.98 -1.12
C LEU A 104 -14.23 -4.41 -0.46
N LYS A 105 -14.81 -3.31 -0.95
CA LYS A 105 -15.86 -2.49 -0.29
C LYS A 105 -15.47 -2.06 1.13
N LEU A 106 -15.52 -0.75 1.44
CA LEU A 106 -15.15 -0.25 2.77
C LEU A 106 -15.90 -0.92 3.93
N ALA A 107 -17.14 -1.36 3.70
CA ALA A 107 -17.94 -2.07 4.69
C ALA A 107 -17.32 -3.41 5.14
N TYR A 108 -16.65 -4.11 4.23
CA TYR A 108 -15.93 -5.34 4.56
C TYR A 108 -14.61 -5.02 5.28
N ALA A 109 -13.85 -4.05 4.76
CA ALA A 109 -12.58 -3.63 5.36
C ALA A 109 -12.73 -3.08 6.79
N ALA A 110 -13.82 -2.36 7.09
CA ALA A 110 -14.13 -1.83 8.41
C ALA A 110 -14.33 -2.91 9.48
N ARG A 111 -14.56 -4.17 9.05
CA ARG A 111 -14.78 -5.32 9.93
C ARG A 111 -13.51 -6.17 10.14
N GLY A 112 -12.43 -5.81 9.45
CA GLY A 112 -11.11 -6.44 9.53
C GLY A 112 -10.60 -6.87 8.15
N LEU A 113 -9.32 -6.63 7.89
CA LEU A 113 -8.67 -7.07 6.66
C LEU A 113 -8.12 -8.49 6.81
N PRO A 114 -8.12 -9.31 5.74
CA PRO A 114 -7.43 -10.59 5.72
C PRO A 114 -5.94 -10.45 6.08
N LYS A 115 -5.36 -11.49 6.69
CA LYS A 115 -3.95 -11.43 7.13
C LYS A 115 -2.98 -11.18 5.98
N GLY A 116 -3.24 -11.79 4.82
CA GLY A 116 -2.41 -11.64 3.63
C GLY A 116 -2.33 -10.18 3.14
N GLU A 117 -3.48 -9.53 3.00
CA GLU A 117 -3.56 -8.11 2.61
C GLU A 117 -2.82 -7.21 3.60
N LEU A 118 -3.00 -7.47 4.89
CA LEU A 118 -2.33 -6.73 5.95
C LEU A 118 -0.79 -6.92 5.89
N MET A 119 -0.32 -8.14 5.65
CA MET A 119 1.11 -8.44 5.49
C MET A 119 1.71 -7.68 4.31
N VAL A 120 1.05 -7.71 3.14
CA VAL A 120 1.52 -6.99 1.94
C VAL A 120 1.59 -5.48 2.21
N GLY A 121 0.57 -4.91 2.87
CA GLY A 121 0.53 -3.51 3.25
C GLY A 121 1.71 -3.09 4.14
N TRP A 122 1.95 -3.82 5.25
CA TRP A 122 3.04 -3.51 6.18
C TRP A 122 4.43 -3.76 5.61
N ALA A 123 4.62 -4.84 4.87
CA ALA A 123 5.88 -5.10 4.17
C ALA A 123 6.20 -3.95 3.20
N SER A 124 5.21 -3.49 2.45
CA SER A 124 5.36 -2.37 1.52
C SER A 124 5.70 -1.07 2.23
N ILE A 125 5.01 -0.75 3.35
CA ILE A 125 5.30 0.43 4.17
C ILE A 125 6.76 0.41 4.64
N ILE A 126 7.24 -0.70 5.20
CA ILE A 126 8.60 -0.82 5.75
C ILE A 126 9.64 -0.64 4.63
N ILE A 127 9.47 -1.35 3.51
CA ILE A 127 10.40 -1.26 2.37
C ILE A 127 10.41 0.17 1.81
N MET A 128 9.25 0.82 1.67
CA MET A 128 9.15 2.22 1.23
C MET A 128 9.86 3.18 2.16
N GLY A 129 9.73 3.00 3.47
CA GLY A 129 10.38 3.84 4.48
C GLY A 129 11.90 3.71 4.43
N ILE A 130 12.42 2.48 4.39
CA ILE A 130 13.87 2.21 4.31
C ILE A 130 14.44 2.74 3.00
N THR A 131 13.88 2.32 1.86
CA THR A 131 14.39 2.72 0.53
C THR A 131 14.25 4.22 0.30
N GLY A 132 13.15 4.83 0.72
CA GLY A 132 12.92 6.27 0.64
C GLY A 132 13.92 7.07 1.46
N THR A 133 14.26 6.59 2.67
CA THR A 133 15.29 7.20 3.53
C THR A 133 16.66 7.12 2.87
N LEU A 134 17.05 5.95 2.36
CA LEU A 134 18.34 5.77 1.67
C LEU A 134 18.46 6.65 0.42
N LEU A 135 17.39 6.75 -0.38
CA LEU A 135 17.35 7.64 -1.54
C LEU A 135 17.41 9.12 -1.16
N THR A 136 16.75 9.49 -0.06
CA THR A 136 16.78 10.86 0.47
C THR A 136 18.20 11.24 0.90
N ILE A 137 18.88 10.39 1.67
CA ILE A 137 20.28 10.60 2.09
C ILE A 137 21.23 10.64 0.88
N ALA A 138 20.97 9.81 -0.13
CA ALA A 138 21.76 9.80 -1.36
C ALA A 138 21.57 11.11 -2.17
N ARG A 139 20.36 11.67 -2.17
CA ARG A 139 19.99 12.84 -2.97
C ARG A 139 20.25 14.18 -2.28
N ILE A 140 19.97 14.30 -0.99
CA ILE A 140 20.04 15.55 -0.22
C ILE A 140 21.24 15.51 0.73
N PRO A 141 22.28 16.32 0.51
CA PRO A 141 23.50 16.26 1.31
C PRO A 141 23.43 17.04 2.64
N THR A 142 22.51 18.00 2.77
CA THR A 142 22.40 18.88 3.94
C THR A 142 20.94 19.14 4.32
N LEU A 143 20.67 19.35 5.60
CA LEU A 143 19.33 19.73 6.08
C LEU A 143 18.88 21.08 5.50
N HIS A 144 19.81 22.02 5.28
CA HIS A 144 19.51 23.28 4.63
C HIS A 144 18.94 23.08 3.21
N ALA A 145 19.52 22.16 2.42
CA ALA A 145 19.00 21.85 1.09
C ALA A 145 17.61 21.20 1.14
N LEU A 146 17.27 20.49 2.21
CA LEU A 146 15.93 19.91 2.40
C LEU A 146 14.85 20.99 2.56
N PHE A 147 15.11 22.07 3.29
CA PHE A 147 14.09 23.07 3.60
C PHE A 147 14.09 24.30 2.68
N HIS A 148 15.19 24.57 1.96
CA HIS A 148 15.33 25.78 1.14
C HIS A 148 15.38 25.55 -0.37
N THR A 149 15.35 24.29 -0.84
CA THR A 149 15.25 23.99 -2.28
C THR A 149 13.84 23.56 -2.65
N ARG A 150 13.38 23.87 -3.87
CA ARG A 150 12.07 23.42 -4.38
C ARG A 150 11.91 21.90 -4.26
N PHE A 151 12.94 21.15 -4.67
CA PHE A 151 12.96 19.69 -4.57
C PHE A 151 12.85 19.21 -3.11
N GLY A 152 13.63 19.80 -2.20
CA GLY A 152 13.62 19.46 -0.78
C GLY A 152 12.27 19.75 -0.12
N ILE A 153 11.63 20.88 -0.44
CA ILE A 153 10.30 21.24 0.08
C ILE A 153 9.26 20.22 -0.38
N LEU A 154 9.21 19.90 -1.68
CA LEU A 154 8.30 18.90 -2.23
C LEU A 154 8.54 17.51 -1.60
N LEU A 155 9.81 17.13 -1.41
CA LEU A 155 10.17 15.89 -0.72
C LEU A 155 9.71 15.89 0.75
N SER A 156 9.88 17.01 1.46
CA SER A 156 9.45 17.16 2.86
C SER A 156 7.94 17.01 3.00
N ILE A 157 7.16 17.67 2.12
CA ILE A 157 5.71 17.51 2.06
C ILE A 157 5.35 16.04 1.81
N LYS A 158 6.02 15.37 0.85
CA LYS A 158 5.81 13.95 0.57
C LYS A 158 6.09 13.06 1.79
N ILE A 159 7.17 13.34 2.53
CA ILE A 159 7.53 12.59 3.75
C ILE A 159 6.45 12.77 4.82
N VAL A 160 5.98 14.00 5.04
CA VAL A 160 4.91 14.28 6.02
C VAL A 160 3.64 13.51 5.64
N LEU A 161 3.21 13.59 4.38
CA LEU A 161 2.04 12.87 3.88
C LEU A 161 2.17 11.35 4.06
N TYR A 162 3.34 10.79 3.71
CA TYR A 162 3.63 9.37 3.92
C TYR A 162 3.56 8.99 5.41
N LEU A 163 4.18 9.77 6.30
CA LEU A 163 4.15 9.51 7.74
C LEU A 163 2.73 9.57 8.30
N THR A 164 1.91 10.54 7.87
CA THR A 164 0.49 10.60 8.24
C THR A 164 -0.24 9.32 7.86
N MET A 165 -0.04 8.80 6.64
CA MET A 165 -0.65 7.54 6.21
C MET A 165 -0.17 6.33 7.02
N VAL A 166 1.13 6.27 7.34
CA VAL A 166 1.68 5.16 8.14
C VAL A 166 1.13 5.21 9.56
N SER A 167 1.06 6.39 10.17
CA SER A 167 0.48 6.57 11.50
C SER A 167 -0.99 6.17 11.55
N THR A 168 -1.80 6.56 10.55
CA THR A 168 -3.22 6.17 10.51
C THR A 168 -3.38 4.68 10.30
N ALA A 169 -2.58 4.06 9.43
CA ALA A 169 -2.54 2.61 9.24
C ALA A 169 -2.15 1.88 10.54
N ALA A 170 -1.17 2.40 11.30
CA ALA A 170 -0.77 1.86 12.60
C ALA A 170 -1.91 1.91 13.62
N VAL A 171 -2.58 3.07 13.74
CA VAL A 171 -3.71 3.25 14.65
C VAL A 171 -4.86 2.31 14.28
N VAL A 172 -5.21 2.22 13.00
CA VAL A 172 -6.25 1.29 12.52
C VAL A 172 -5.90 -0.16 12.83
N THR A 173 -4.66 -0.57 12.51
CA THR A 173 -4.24 -1.97 12.63
C THR A 173 -4.07 -2.42 14.08
N PHE A 174 -3.37 -1.63 14.89
CA PHE A 174 -2.91 -2.06 16.22
C PHE A 174 -3.81 -1.60 17.35
N ILE A 175 -4.54 -0.50 17.18
CA ILE A 175 -5.39 0.07 18.23
C ILE A 175 -6.86 -0.21 17.96
N ILE A 176 -7.36 0.19 16.79
CA ILE A 176 -8.79 0.11 16.47
C ILE A 176 -9.20 -1.33 16.20
N GLY A 177 -8.48 -2.06 15.34
CA GLY A 177 -8.80 -3.44 14.98
C GLY A 177 -8.98 -4.37 16.19
N PRO A 178 -7.97 -4.50 17.09
CA PRO A 178 -8.08 -5.35 18.27
C PRO A 178 -9.19 -4.91 19.23
N LYS A 179 -9.40 -3.60 19.40
CA LYS A 179 -10.46 -3.05 20.26
C LYS A 179 -11.85 -3.39 19.74
N LEU A 180 -12.07 -3.31 18.43
CA LEU A 180 -13.34 -3.69 17.80
C LEU A 180 -13.58 -5.19 17.89
N ARG A 181 -12.55 -6.02 17.63
CA ARG A 181 -12.66 -7.47 17.75
C ARG A 181 -13.06 -7.91 19.16
N ARG A 182 -12.44 -7.34 20.20
CA ARG A 182 -12.79 -7.62 21.61
C ARG A 182 -14.22 -7.23 21.96
N ARG A 183 -14.71 -6.08 21.45
CA ARG A 183 -16.09 -5.63 21.69
C ARG A 183 -17.12 -6.55 21.02
N ARG A 184 -16.86 -6.94 19.77
CA ARG A 184 -17.73 -7.89 19.04
C ARG A 184 -17.78 -9.25 19.74
N LEU A 185 -16.63 -9.78 20.16
CA LEU A 185 -16.59 -11.06 20.89
C LEU A 185 -17.46 -11.01 22.16
N LYS A 186 -17.39 -9.89 22.92
CA LYS A 186 -18.25 -9.68 24.08
C LYS A 186 -19.74 -9.61 23.74
N ALA A 187 -20.11 -8.87 22.69
CA ALA A 187 -21.51 -8.72 22.27
C ALA A 187 -22.14 -10.05 21.82
N VAL A 188 -21.37 -10.86 21.09
CA VAL A 188 -21.78 -12.20 20.65
C VAL A 188 -21.94 -13.15 21.84
N THR A 189 -21.02 -13.13 22.81
CA THR A 189 -21.12 -13.99 24.01
C THR A 189 -22.26 -13.62 24.95
N SER A 190 -22.79 -12.39 24.88
CA SER A 190 -23.95 -11.97 25.69
C SER A 190 -25.31 -12.40 25.14
N GLY A 191 -25.38 -13.09 23.98
CA GLY A 191 -26.59 -13.75 23.50
C GLY A 191 -27.72 -12.82 23.07
N THR A 192 -27.43 -11.59 22.63
CA THR A 192 -28.46 -10.61 22.25
C THR A 192 -28.07 -9.82 21.00
N GLU A 193 -27.60 -10.49 19.94
CA GLU A 193 -27.40 -9.83 18.65
C GLU A 193 -28.29 -10.43 17.56
N SER A 194 -29.30 -9.65 17.18
CA SER A 194 -29.91 -9.77 15.87
C SER A 194 -28.90 -9.30 14.81
N LEU A 195 -28.49 -10.18 13.89
CA LEU A 195 -27.53 -9.85 12.82
C LEU A 195 -28.24 -9.73 11.48
N THR A 196 -27.79 -8.83 10.61
CA THR A 196 -28.20 -8.88 9.20
C THR A 196 -27.46 -9.99 8.44
N LEU A 197 -27.94 -10.38 7.26
CA LEU A 197 -27.24 -11.35 6.41
C LEU A 197 -25.82 -10.87 6.04
N GLU A 198 -25.64 -9.57 5.83
CA GLU A 198 -24.33 -8.97 5.56
C GLU A 198 -23.40 -9.07 6.78
N GLU A 199 -23.94 -8.98 8.00
CA GLU A 199 -23.20 -9.16 9.25
C GLU A 199 -22.81 -10.62 9.47
N LEU A 200 -23.70 -11.55 9.11
CA LEU A 200 -23.47 -12.99 9.21
C LEU A 200 -22.26 -13.44 8.39
N GLN A 201 -22.03 -12.87 7.20
CA GLN A 201 -20.90 -13.22 6.29
C GLN A 201 -19.51 -13.13 6.92
N GLN A 202 -19.36 -12.46 8.07
CA GLN A 202 -18.09 -12.34 8.78
C GLN A 202 -17.77 -13.53 9.67
N PHE A 203 -18.77 -14.33 10.00
CA PHE A 203 -18.63 -15.52 10.83
C PHE A 203 -18.44 -16.74 9.92
N ASP A 204 -17.42 -16.66 9.07
CA ASP A 204 -17.14 -17.59 7.99
C ASP A 204 -16.16 -18.70 8.37
N GLY A 205 -15.79 -18.83 9.65
CA GLY A 205 -14.86 -19.85 10.13
C GLY A 205 -13.40 -19.70 9.66
N LYS A 206 -13.06 -18.65 8.91
CA LYS A 206 -11.72 -18.45 8.34
C LYS A 206 -10.86 -17.59 9.26
N GLU A 207 -9.55 -17.81 9.20
CA GLU A 207 -8.54 -17.03 9.94
C GLU A 207 -8.77 -16.96 11.48
N GLY A 208 -9.48 -17.94 12.04
CA GLY A 208 -9.82 -18.00 13.47
C GLY A 208 -11.10 -17.24 13.85
N ARG A 209 -11.89 -16.80 12.87
CA ARG A 209 -13.25 -16.30 13.09
C ARG A 209 -14.21 -17.46 13.42
N PRO A 210 -15.29 -17.23 14.19
CA PRO A 210 -16.32 -18.24 14.44
C PRO A 210 -17.01 -18.69 13.14
N SER A 211 -17.59 -19.90 13.12
CA SER A 211 -18.33 -20.46 11.98
C SER A 211 -19.83 -20.41 12.26
N TYR A 212 -20.53 -19.35 11.83
CA TYR A 212 -21.98 -19.22 12.06
C TYR A 212 -22.78 -19.50 10.79
N VAL A 213 -23.96 -20.08 10.94
CA VAL A 213 -24.90 -20.26 9.83
C VAL A 213 -26.29 -19.83 10.26
N ALA A 214 -27.04 -19.22 9.36
CA ALA A 214 -28.45 -18.96 9.58
C ALA A 214 -29.28 -20.10 9.00
N VAL A 215 -30.24 -20.59 9.79
CA VAL A 215 -31.23 -21.56 9.36
C VAL A 215 -32.57 -21.17 9.98
N GLN A 216 -33.57 -20.98 9.13
CA GLN A 216 -34.93 -20.60 9.51
C GLN A 216 -34.97 -19.38 10.44
N GLY A 217 -34.15 -18.37 10.12
CA GLY A 217 -34.07 -17.11 10.88
C GLY A 217 -33.22 -17.18 12.16
N LYS A 218 -32.76 -18.35 12.59
CA LYS A 218 -31.88 -18.53 13.77
C LYS A 218 -30.43 -18.67 13.37
N ILE A 219 -29.52 -18.11 14.15
CA ILE A 219 -28.07 -18.17 13.92
C ILE A 219 -27.45 -19.19 14.85
N TYR A 220 -26.81 -20.21 14.27
CA TYR A 220 -26.18 -21.31 15.00
C TYR A 220 -24.66 -21.16 15.00
N ASP A 221 -24.03 -21.37 16.16
CA ASP A 221 -22.58 -21.43 16.31
C ASP A 221 -22.05 -22.84 16.05
N LEU A 222 -21.39 -23.03 14.91
CA LEU A 222 -20.79 -24.29 14.49
C LEU A 222 -19.27 -24.32 14.65
N SER A 223 -18.69 -23.39 15.42
CA SER A 223 -17.24 -23.23 15.56
C SER A 223 -16.56 -24.49 16.12
N GLU A 224 -17.23 -25.19 17.04
CA GLU A 224 -16.74 -26.44 17.64
C GLU A 224 -17.01 -27.69 16.79
N SER A 225 -17.70 -27.55 15.64
CA SER A 225 -18.02 -28.68 14.78
C SER A 225 -16.83 -29.08 13.91
N ARG A 226 -16.38 -30.34 14.05
CA ARG A 226 -15.32 -30.92 13.20
C ARG A 226 -15.69 -30.89 11.70
N LEU A 227 -16.98 -30.95 11.39
CA LEU A 227 -17.52 -30.93 10.02
C LEU A 227 -17.59 -29.53 9.40
N TRP A 228 -17.33 -28.48 10.18
CA TRP A 228 -17.32 -27.08 9.76
C TRP A 228 -15.96 -26.41 9.99
N LYS A 229 -14.90 -27.22 10.09
CA LYS A 229 -13.53 -26.72 10.28
C LYS A 229 -13.14 -25.81 9.12
N GLY A 230 -12.67 -24.60 9.44
CA GLY A 230 -12.38 -23.57 8.44
C GLY A 230 -13.61 -22.95 7.78
N GLY A 231 -14.80 -23.15 8.38
CA GLY A 231 -16.09 -22.63 7.94
C GLY A 231 -16.58 -23.18 6.62
N SER A 232 -16.17 -24.41 6.28
CA SER A 232 -16.62 -25.10 5.09
C SER A 232 -17.17 -26.46 5.47
N HIS A 233 -18.34 -26.78 4.94
CA HIS A 233 -18.99 -28.07 5.09
C HIS A 233 -19.12 -28.75 3.73
N ALA A 234 -18.60 -29.98 3.66
CA ALA A 234 -18.56 -30.80 2.45
C ALA A 234 -17.96 -30.08 1.20
N ARG A 235 -17.14 -29.05 1.40
CA ARG A 235 -16.60 -28.16 0.34
C ARG A 235 -17.66 -27.44 -0.50
N LYS A 236 -18.92 -27.47 -0.10
CA LYS A 236 -20.06 -26.89 -0.84
C LYS A 236 -20.78 -25.79 -0.08
N HIS A 237 -20.84 -25.88 1.24
CA HIS A 237 -21.56 -24.93 2.07
C HIS A 237 -20.56 -24.14 2.90
N LEU A 238 -20.70 -22.83 2.89
CA LEU A 238 -19.82 -21.92 3.60
C LEU A 238 -20.56 -21.34 4.81
N ALA A 239 -19.83 -21.20 5.90
CA ALA A 239 -20.29 -20.43 7.04
C ALA A 239 -20.41 -18.94 6.65
N GLY A 240 -21.20 -18.20 7.42
CA GLY A 240 -21.56 -16.82 7.16
C GLY A 240 -22.74 -16.63 6.19
N ALA A 241 -23.50 -17.69 5.90
CA ALA A 241 -24.62 -17.66 4.98
C ALA A 241 -25.92 -18.16 5.62
N ASP A 242 -27.05 -17.79 5.02
CA ASP A 242 -28.32 -18.46 5.25
C ASP A 242 -28.37 -19.75 4.42
N LEU A 243 -28.47 -20.87 5.13
CA LEU A 243 -28.47 -22.21 4.57
C LEU A 243 -29.84 -22.89 4.69
N SER A 244 -30.91 -22.12 4.95
CA SER A 244 -32.27 -22.66 5.07
C SER A 244 -32.69 -23.50 3.87
N ASP A 245 -32.42 -23.02 2.64
CA ASP A 245 -32.75 -23.76 1.43
C ASP A 245 -31.75 -24.86 1.09
N ALA A 246 -30.48 -24.68 1.46
CA ALA A 246 -29.46 -25.71 1.30
C ALA A 246 -29.76 -26.93 2.18
N LEU A 247 -30.26 -26.69 3.40
CA LEU A 247 -30.62 -27.74 4.35
C LEU A 247 -31.76 -28.63 3.85
N LYS A 248 -32.73 -28.08 3.11
CA LYS A 248 -33.83 -28.85 2.49
C LYS A 248 -33.33 -29.93 1.52
N LYS A 249 -32.13 -29.75 0.95
CA LYS A 249 -31.51 -30.65 -0.02
C LYS A 249 -30.39 -31.51 0.60
N ALA A 250 -30.16 -31.39 1.90
CA ALA A 250 -29.09 -32.10 2.60
C ALA A 250 -29.52 -33.54 2.95
N PRO A 251 -28.57 -34.47 3.15
CA PRO A 251 -28.86 -35.84 3.60
C PRO A 251 -29.25 -35.94 5.08
N HIS A 252 -29.54 -34.80 5.74
CA HIS A 252 -29.94 -34.68 7.14
C HIS A 252 -30.80 -33.42 7.31
N GLY A 253 -31.58 -33.34 8.38
CA GLY A 253 -32.39 -32.18 8.71
C GLY A 253 -31.79 -31.28 9.79
N ILE A 254 -32.64 -30.42 10.35
CA ILE A 254 -32.29 -29.44 11.39
C ILE A 254 -31.90 -30.08 12.73
N GLU A 255 -32.23 -31.35 12.94
CA GLU A 255 -31.87 -32.10 14.15
C GLU A 255 -30.36 -32.12 14.41
N LYS A 256 -29.53 -32.07 13.35
CA LYS A 256 -28.07 -31.98 13.48
C LYS A 256 -27.59 -30.63 14.02
N LEU A 257 -28.43 -29.59 14.00
CA LEU A 257 -28.13 -28.27 14.55
C LEU A 257 -28.56 -28.12 16.02
N LYS A 258 -29.44 -28.99 16.53
CA LYS A 258 -29.95 -28.89 17.92
C LYS A 258 -28.86 -29.00 18.99
N GLY A 259 -27.73 -29.64 18.69
CA GLY A 259 -26.59 -29.76 19.60
C GLY A 259 -25.69 -28.53 19.65
N PHE A 260 -25.96 -27.49 18.85
CA PHE A 260 -25.13 -26.30 18.76
C PHE A 260 -25.83 -25.08 19.36
N PRO A 261 -25.08 -24.14 19.97
CA PRO A 261 -25.65 -22.93 20.55
C PRO A 261 -26.34 -22.05 19.49
N VAL A 262 -27.51 -21.51 19.84
CA VAL A 262 -28.14 -20.42 19.09
C VAL A 262 -27.62 -19.10 19.65
N VAL A 263 -27.01 -18.28 18.79
CA VAL A 263 -26.30 -17.05 19.18
C VAL A 263 -27.02 -15.77 18.75
N GLY A 264 -28.14 -15.89 18.03
CA GLY A 264 -28.94 -14.75 17.60
C GLY A 264 -29.96 -15.11 16.53
N GLU A 265 -30.56 -14.08 15.95
CA GLU A 265 -31.54 -14.19 14.88
C GLU A 265 -31.19 -13.28 13.70
N VAL A 266 -31.61 -13.65 12.50
CA VAL A 266 -31.41 -12.83 11.29
C VAL A 266 -32.50 -11.78 11.21
N VAL A 267 -32.12 -10.50 11.20
CA VAL A 267 -33.05 -9.37 10.99
C VAL A 267 -32.97 -8.85 9.56
N LYS A 268 -34.14 -8.63 8.96
CA LYS A 268 -34.25 -7.95 7.67
C LYS A 268 -34.11 -6.44 7.86
N GLY A 269 -32.91 -5.93 7.60
CA GLY A 269 -32.68 -4.56 7.11
C GLY A 269 -33.27 -3.41 7.92
N ALA A 270 -33.12 -3.36 9.23
CA ALA A 270 -33.25 -2.08 9.93
C ALA A 270 -31.98 -1.25 9.66
N GLU A 271 -32.13 -0.03 9.11
CA GLU A 271 -31.03 0.93 8.95
C GLU A 271 -30.45 1.30 10.33
N LYS A 272 -29.47 0.53 10.78
CA LYS A 272 -28.74 0.84 12.00
C LYS A 272 -27.77 1.96 11.68
N LYS A 273 -27.94 3.14 12.31
CA LYS A 273 -27.03 4.28 12.16
C LYS A 273 -25.57 3.82 12.27
N MET A 274 -24.75 4.20 11.28
CA MET A 274 -23.38 3.70 11.18
C MET A 274 -22.58 4.01 12.46
N PRO A 275 -22.08 2.98 13.18
CA PRO A 275 -21.46 3.21 14.48
C PRO A 275 -20.21 4.09 14.36
N ALA A 276 -19.91 4.86 15.41
CA ALA A 276 -18.87 5.90 15.37
C ALA A 276 -17.50 5.39 14.88
N HIS A 277 -17.11 4.18 15.28
CA HIS A 277 -15.84 3.59 14.85
C HIS A 277 -15.78 3.32 13.34
N GLN A 278 -16.90 2.96 12.71
CA GLN A 278 -16.97 2.81 11.25
C GLN A 278 -16.86 4.17 10.57
N ARG A 279 -17.51 5.22 11.08
CA ARG A 279 -17.35 6.59 10.53
C ARG A 279 -15.90 7.05 10.54
N VAL A 280 -15.20 6.86 11.67
CA VAL A 280 -13.78 7.22 11.77
C VAL A 280 -12.93 6.37 10.81
N PHE A 281 -13.22 5.06 10.68
CA PHE A 281 -12.53 4.20 9.72
C PHE A 281 -12.71 4.70 8.27
N TYR A 282 -13.94 5.00 7.86
CA TYR A 282 -14.23 5.51 6.51
C TYR A 282 -13.52 6.85 6.26
N PHE A 283 -13.57 7.76 7.23
CA PHE A 283 -12.84 9.02 7.15
C PHE A 283 -11.33 8.80 6.93
N MET A 284 -10.69 7.95 7.75
CA MET A 284 -9.26 7.65 7.62
C MET A 284 -8.94 6.98 6.28
N ALA A 285 -9.80 6.08 5.80
CA ALA A 285 -9.66 5.41 4.51
C ALA A 285 -9.68 6.41 3.35
N TYR A 286 -10.70 7.26 3.27
CA TYR A 286 -10.78 8.30 2.22
C TYR A 286 -9.67 9.34 2.33
N MET A 287 -9.30 9.75 3.55
CA MET A 287 -8.17 10.65 3.76
C MET A 287 -6.88 10.03 3.21
N ASN A 288 -6.58 8.77 3.52
CA ASN A 288 -5.41 8.08 2.99
C ASN A 288 -5.46 7.96 1.47
N LEU A 289 -6.63 7.66 0.89
CA LEU A 289 -6.81 7.60 -0.56
C LEU A 289 -6.50 8.96 -1.22
N VAL A 290 -6.99 10.07 -0.65
CA VAL A 290 -6.68 11.42 -1.12
C VAL A 290 -5.18 11.73 -0.99
N ILE A 291 -4.57 11.42 0.16
CA ILE A 291 -3.15 11.66 0.40
C ILE A 291 -2.28 10.96 -0.64
N VAL A 292 -2.62 9.72 -1.02
CA VAL A 292 -1.91 9.00 -2.07
C VAL A 292 -1.91 9.75 -3.41
N PHE A 293 -3.07 10.27 -3.83
CA PHE A 293 -3.14 11.05 -5.07
C PHE A 293 -2.37 12.36 -4.96
N LEU A 294 -2.36 12.99 -3.78
CA LEU A 294 -1.52 14.18 -3.53
C LEU A 294 -0.03 13.84 -3.62
N ILE A 295 0.41 12.68 -3.13
CA ILE A 295 1.80 12.22 -3.28
C ILE A 295 2.15 12.04 -4.76
N ILE A 296 1.27 11.41 -5.56
CA ILE A 296 1.48 11.25 -7.00
C ILE A 296 1.57 12.61 -7.70
N PHE A 297 0.69 13.53 -7.35
CA PHE A 297 0.73 14.91 -7.86
C PHE A 297 2.04 15.62 -7.48
N ILE A 298 2.51 15.51 -6.25
CA ILE A 298 3.80 16.08 -5.84
C ILE A 298 4.96 15.50 -6.66
N VAL A 299 4.93 14.20 -6.95
CA VAL A 299 5.94 13.55 -7.80
C VAL A 299 5.90 14.09 -9.23
N SER A 300 4.72 14.44 -9.78
CA SER A 300 4.64 15.04 -11.12
C SER A 300 5.18 16.48 -11.18
N LEU A 301 5.34 17.14 -10.03
CA LEU A 301 5.98 18.45 -9.91
C LEU A 301 7.51 18.38 -9.77
N TRP A 302 8.09 17.17 -9.72
CA TRP A 302 9.54 16.99 -9.80
C TRP A 302 10.04 17.24 -11.23
N ARG A 303 10.27 18.52 -11.55
CA ARG A 303 11.09 18.96 -12.68
C ARG A 303 12.52 19.23 -12.23
#